data_AF-A0A2D8LR27-F1
#
_entry.id   AF-A0A2D8LR27-F1
#
_cell.length_a   1.000
_cell.length_b   1.000
_cell.length_c   1.000
_cell.angle_alpha   90.00
_cell.angle_beta   90.00
_cell.angle_gamma   90.00
#
_symmetry.space_group_name_H-M   'P 1'
#
loop_
_entity.id
_entity.type
_entity.pdbx_description
1 polymer ?
#
loop_
_entity_poly.entity_id
_entity_poly.type
_entity_poly.pdbx_seq_one_letter_code
_entity_poly.pdbx_strand_id
1 'polypeptide(L)'
;MVRIRIAEDDRRASSGVWLLIALLVVALLAVGCSSNATDERSVEDRSDAGAPDVDEQPDPESAPESPALEDEVTEEAGDAGEDEEVEADTPRPSLPIGPDAAGADADDTPPVFLDDRIIAADLWGPELAILSAGMGFDGVIGLPDTDLETVRVAGGSYYVPECADAPIVSGATAAVVDAMYRGTADDSPDYDDGLPVVFTWPVLGSTVHPEDFLFTLTNGDQVVPNSAGLVPNWELNERNTVVVFGDFGNRGAPGEADAVYPAKLEIVDDGTPLRFLGPDGEESGVGLTWEGQGATGYGTGPQLVGAKLNHVGDAPAGEGGAPVFERALLPNDEFALYGGGDFRLRMLTSGGFTPTGITGLTPDAYEHHFRVHATAEDGSTVLLSESGVDYRVAGGTLRVLGLADLGQPLGDGVVYDDCYAEDVDNQIDIILEGDDAAARSITHVEVPSSGDYLPLYNPGGPGPEPFPGVRYSEPSPYDLEPVVIALDDPLRVSNAP
;
A
#
# COMPACT_ATOMS: atom_id res chain seq x y z
N MET A 1 14.01 -9.63 69.96
CA MET A 1 15.45 -10.02 69.87
C MET A 1 15.77 -10.15 68.40
N VAL A 2 16.64 -9.28 67.91
CA VAL A 2 17.12 -9.19 66.52
C VAL A 2 18.23 -10.21 66.31
N ARG A 3 18.28 -10.89 65.15
CA ARG A 3 19.55 -11.13 64.43
C ARG A 3 19.32 -11.42 62.95
N ILE A 4 19.92 -10.53 62.18
CA ILE A 4 20.09 -10.43 60.73
C ILE A 4 21.17 -11.42 60.26
N ARG A 5 21.05 -11.95 59.03
CA ARG A 5 22.15 -12.00 58.04
C ARG A 5 21.61 -11.78 56.63
N ILE A 6 22.45 -11.06 55.88
CA ILE A 6 22.29 -10.43 54.55
C ILE A 6 23.02 -11.28 53.49
N ALA A 7 22.66 -11.04 52.22
CA ALA A 7 23.30 -11.41 50.94
C ALA A 7 23.06 -12.87 50.50
N GLU A 8 22.77 -13.18 49.23
CA GLU A 8 23.15 -12.55 47.95
C GLU A 8 22.23 -13.14 46.85
N ASP A 9 21.71 -12.32 45.94
CA ASP A 9 21.93 -12.40 44.49
C ASP A 9 20.73 -11.81 43.71
N ASP A 10 20.94 -10.57 43.27
CA ASP A 10 20.13 -9.85 42.30
C ASP A 10 20.13 -10.62 40.98
N ARG A 11 18.99 -11.20 40.59
CA ARG A 11 18.68 -11.60 39.21
C ARG A 11 17.20 -11.90 39.05
N ARG A 12 16.36 -10.91 39.30
CA ARG A 12 14.90 -10.97 39.04
C ARG A 12 14.28 -9.57 39.08
N ALA A 13 14.80 -8.67 38.25
CA ALA A 13 14.20 -7.37 37.98
C ALA A 13 14.82 -6.75 36.71
N SER A 14 14.69 -7.43 35.56
CA SER A 14 15.05 -6.82 34.26
C SER A 14 14.35 -7.46 33.05
N SER A 15 13.33 -8.30 33.26
CA SER A 15 12.67 -9.08 32.19
C SER A 15 11.29 -8.54 31.81
N GLY A 16 11.07 -7.23 31.95
CA GLY A 16 9.77 -6.58 31.71
C GLY A 16 9.85 -5.25 30.97
N VAL A 17 10.97 -4.98 30.27
CA VAL A 17 11.21 -3.71 29.54
C VAL A 17 11.87 -3.95 28.16
N TRP A 18 11.89 -5.19 27.67
CA TRP A 18 12.45 -5.56 26.35
C TRP A 18 11.43 -6.25 25.42
N LEU A 19 10.14 -6.05 25.69
CA LEU A 19 9.02 -6.66 24.95
C LEU A 19 8.23 -5.62 24.12
N LEU A 20 8.89 -4.53 23.72
CA LEU A 20 8.25 -3.34 23.12
C LEU A 20 9.03 -2.80 21.89
N ILE A 21 9.95 -3.58 21.32
CA ILE A 21 10.89 -3.14 20.26
C ILE A 21 10.82 -4.04 19.00
N ALA A 22 9.79 -4.90 18.87
CA ALA A 22 9.63 -5.78 17.69
C ALA A 22 8.22 -5.69 17.08
N LEU A 23 7.56 -4.53 17.18
CA LEU A 23 6.14 -4.35 16.86
C LEU A 23 5.85 -3.35 15.73
N LEU A 24 6.87 -2.85 15.03
CA LEU A 24 6.77 -1.94 13.89
C LEU A 24 7.97 -2.19 12.98
N VAL A 25 7.77 -2.89 11.86
CA VAL A 25 8.78 -3.00 10.80
C VAL A 25 8.38 -2.18 9.55
N VAL A 26 7.41 -1.27 9.68
CA VAL A 26 7.15 -0.28 8.60
C VAL A 26 7.14 1.18 9.08
N ALA A 27 7.06 1.51 10.38
CA ALA A 27 7.04 2.94 10.77
C ALA A 27 7.46 3.22 12.22
N LEU A 28 8.76 3.25 12.56
CA LEU A 28 9.33 4.05 13.66
C LEU A 28 10.79 3.66 13.91
N LEU A 29 11.75 4.55 13.60
CA LEU A 29 12.85 4.94 14.49
C LEU A 29 13.65 6.09 13.85
N ALA A 30 13.07 7.29 13.80
CA ALA A 30 13.79 8.54 13.52
C ALA A 30 13.42 9.62 14.55
N VAL A 31 13.81 9.44 15.82
CA VAL A 31 13.93 10.56 16.77
C VAL A 31 15.19 10.39 17.61
N GLY A 32 16.22 11.17 17.29
CA GLY A 32 17.46 11.24 18.04
C GLY A 32 17.33 12.02 19.36
N CYS A 33 18.18 11.66 20.32
CA CYS A 33 18.59 12.56 21.39
C CYS A 33 20.11 12.58 21.51
N SER A 34 20.67 13.76 21.24
CA SER A 34 22.08 14.11 21.31
C SER A 34 22.63 14.11 22.74
N SER A 35 23.92 13.76 22.88
CA SER A 35 24.79 14.40 23.88
C SER A 35 26.22 14.59 23.35
N ASN A 36 26.56 15.85 23.08
CA ASN A 36 27.85 16.54 23.15
C ASN A 36 29.17 15.77 22.88
N ALA A 37 29.90 16.23 21.85
CA ALA A 37 31.23 16.81 22.05
C ALA A 37 31.58 17.80 20.92
N THR A 38 31.94 19.00 21.35
CA THR A 38 32.59 20.09 20.60
C THR A 38 33.77 19.64 19.75
N ASP A 39 33.89 20.14 18.51
CA ASP A 39 35.13 20.81 18.11
C ASP A 39 34.92 21.81 16.98
N GLU A 40 35.50 22.99 17.17
CA GLU A 40 35.47 24.13 16.26
C GLU A 40 36.45 23.94 15.09
N ARG A 41 36.07 24.29 13.86
CA ARG A 41 36.97 25.02 12.94
C ARG A 41 36.30 25.60 11.68
N SER A 42 36.17 26.92 11.70
CA SER A 42 36.53 27.89 10.65
C SER A 42 36.11 27.64 9.19
N VAL A 43 35.05 28.34 8.79
CA VAL A 43 34.94 29.31 7.68
C VAL A 43 36.16 29.43 6.75
N GLU A 44 35.95 29.21 5.45
CA GLU A 44 36.45 30.12 4.40
C GLU A 44 35.55 30.12 3.16
N ASP A 45 35.18 31.35 2.82
CA ASP A 45 34.36 31.87 1.74
C ASP A 45 35.05 31.75 0.37
N ARG A 46 34.28 31.51 -0.72
CA ARG A 46 34.64 31.99 -2.06
C ARG A 46 33.46 31.94 -3.04
N SER A 47 32.95 33.13 -3.28
CA SER A 47 32.09 33.54 -4.39
C SER A 47 32.85 33.71 -5.72
N ASP A 48 32.12 33.43 -6.80
CA ASP A 48 31.96 34.25 -8.01
C ASP A 48 32.77 33.97 -9.30
N ALA A 49 32.00 34.12 -10.39
CA ALA A 49 32.32 34.54 -11.76
C ALA A 49 32.61 33.49 -12.86
N GLY A 50 31.65 33.41 -13.81
CA GLY A 50 31.94 33.77 -15.20
C GLY A 50 31.51 32.77 -16.29
N ALA A 51 30.36 33.03 -16.92
CA ALA A 51 30.04 32.58 -18.27
C ALA A 51 30.95 33.27 -19.32
N PRO A 52 31.06 32.73 -20.57
CA PRO A 52 30.15 33.23 -21.60
C PRO A 52 29.67 32.22 -22.66
N ASP A 53 28.69 32.73 -23.40
CA ASP A 53 27.83 32.27 -24.49
C ASP A 53 28.46 31.79 -25.82
N VAL A 54 27.80 30.78 -26.43
CA VAL A 54 27.28 30.60 -27.83
C VAL A 54 28.27 30.88 -29.00
N ASP A 55 28.48 30.06 -30.06
CA ASP A 55 27.52 29.61 -31.09
C ASP A 55 28.19 28.73 -32.19
N GLU A 56 27.35 28.15 -33.06
CA GLU A 56 27.58 27.55 -34.39
C GLU A 56 27.72 26.00 -34.54
N GLN A 57 26.59 25.40 -34.98
CA GLN A 57 26.51 24.22 -35.85
C GLN A 57 26.12 24.68 -37.28
N PRO A 58 26.48 23.98 -38.37
CA PRO A 58 25.61 22.88 -38.86
C PRO A 58 26.31 21.66 -39.54
N ASP A 59 25.54 20.57 -39.64
CA ASP A 59 25.73 19.22 -40.24
C ASP A 59 26.03 19.19 -41.78
N PRO A 60 26.12 18.03 -42.53
CA PRO A 60 25.89 16.59 -42.22
C PRO A 60 26.85 15.56 -42.91
N GLU A 61 26.48 14.27 -42.78
CA GLU A 61 26.79 13.07 -43.61
C GLU A 61 28.02 12.22 -43.26
N SER A 62 27.77 10.97 -42.80
CA SER A 62 28.02 9.72 -43.57
C SER A 62 28.04 8.49 -42.66
N ALA A 63 27.16 7.51 -42.91
CA ALA A 63 27.31 6.12 -42.45
C ALA A 63 28.44 5.41 -43.23
N PRO A 64 28.95 4.24 -42.78
CA PRO A 64 28.40 3.00 -43.33
C PRO A 64 28.39 1.77 -42.40
N GLU A 65 27.78 0.74 -42.99
CA GLU A 65 27.39 -0.61 -42.56
C GLU A 65 28.48 -1.57 -42.06
N SER A 66 27.97 -2.63 -41.41
CA SER A 66 28.59 -3.88 -40.94
C SER A 66 29.37 -4.67 -42.02
N PRO A 67 30.10 -5.74 -41.60
CA PRO A 67 29.68 -7.05 -42.11
C PRO A 67 29.78 -8.21 -41.10
N ALA A 68 28.91 -9.19 -41.32
CA ALA A 68 28.94 -10.54 -40.77
C ALA A 68 29.94 -11.43 -41.53
N LEU A 69 30.48 -12.47 -40.86
CA LEU A 69 31.07 -13.67 -41.48
C LEU A 69 30.83 -14.89 -40.59
N GLU A 70 30.51 -16.00 -41.25
CA GLU A 70 30.04 -17.31 -40.74
C GLU A 70 31.19 -18.27 -40.38
N ASP A 71 30.82 -19.23 -39.51
CA ASP A 71 31.25 -20.63 -39.31
C ASP A 71 32.74 -21.03 -39.12
N GLU A 72 33.02 -21.72 -38.00
CA GLU A 72 33.44 -23.14 -38.03
C GLU A 72 33.31 -23.84 -36.66
N VAL A 73 32.82 -25.08 -36.72
CA VAL A 73 32.58 -26.02 -35.61
C VAL A 73 33.88 -26.72 -35.20
N THR A 74 34.18 -26.77 -33.90
CA THR A 74 34.98 -27.86 -33.30
C THR A 74 34.45 -28.17 -31.90
N GLU A 75 33.99 -29.41 -31.69
CA GLU A 75 33.78 -30.00 -30.37
C GLU A 75 35.12 -30.44 -29.78
N GLU A 76 35.36 -30.16 -28.50
CA GLU A 76 36.13 -31.00 -27.58
C GLU A 76 35.70 -30.65 -26.14
N ALA A 77 35.56 -31.67 -25.32
CA ALA A 77 34.85 -31.68 -24.04
C ALA A 77 35.72 -31.28 -22.83
N GLY A 78 35.05 -30.82 -21.77
CA GLY A 78 35.50 -30.93 -20.39
C GLY A 78 35.73 -29.60 -19.66
N ASP A 79 34.82 -29.21 -18.78
CA ASP A 79 34.96 -29.34 -17.32
C ASP A 79 33.70 -28.75 -16.67
N ALA A 80 32.99 -29.54 -15.87
CA ALA A 80 31.76 -29.15 -15.20
C ALA A 80 32.10 -28.39 -13.92
N GLY A 81 31.92 -27.08 -13.94
CA GLY A 81 31.76 -26.26 -12.75
C GLY A 81 30.28 -26.19 -12.39
N GLU A 82 29.97 -26.39 -11.12
CA GLU A 82 28.63 -26.46 -10.56
C GLU A 82 27.90 -25.12 -10.74
N ASP A 83 26.99 -25.07 -11.72
CA ASP A 83 25.91 -24.09 -11.75
C ASP A 83 24.79 -24.65 -10.85
N GLU A 84 24.53 -24.01 -9.71
CA GLU A 84 23.29 -24.21 -8.97
C GLU A 84 22.14 -23.71 -9.86
N GLU A 85 21.50 -24.65 -10.56
CA GLU A 85 20.17 -24.45 -11.12
C GLU A 85 19.23 -24.09 -9.97
N VAL A 86 18.72 -22.85 -9.96
CA VAL A 86 17.57 -22.47 -9.15
C VAL A 86 16.43 -23.36 -9.61
N GLU A 87 16.02 -24.32 -8.77
CA GLU A 87 14.94 -25.24 -9.09
C GLU A 87 13.67 -24.45 -9.43
N ALA A 88 13.06 -24.81 -10.56
CA ALA A 88 11.74 -24.37 -10.93
C ALA A 88 10.75 -24.78 -9.82
N ASP A 89 9.91 -23.82 -9.45
CA ASP A 89 8.87 -23.91 -8.44
C ASP A 89 8.09 -25.22 -8.54
N THR A 90 8.10 -26.01 -7.46
CA THR A 90 7.45 -27.32 -7.44
C THR A 90 5.97 -27.09 -7.13
N PRO A 91 5.01 -27.63 -7.91
CA PRO A 91 3.59 -27.40 -7.65
C PRO A 91 3.19 -27.80 -6.22
N ARG A 92 2.64 -26.82 -5.48
CA ARG A 92 2.21 -26.96 -4.09
C ARG A 92 1.22 -28.13 -3.91
N PRO A 93 1.34 -28.94 -2.86
CA PRO A 93 0.35 -29.95 -2.54
C PRO A 93 -0.96 -29.28 -2.08
N SER A 94 -2.08 -29.69 -2.67
CA SER A 94 -3.42 -29.21 -2.31
C SER A 94 -3.74 -29.54 -0.84
N LEU A 95 -4.03 -28.54 -0.01
CA LEU A 95 -4.55 -28.68 1.36
C LEU A 95 -5.93 -28.00 1.50
N PRO A 96 -6.67 -28.31 2.57
CA PRO A 96 -7.89 -29.11 2.56
C PRO A 96 -9.12 -28.41 1.96
N ILE A 97 -9.94 -29.22 1.29
CA ILE A 97 -11.20 -28.84 0.66
C ILE A 97 -12.32 -28.80 1.72
N GLY A 98 -12.88 -27.61 1.95
CA GLY A 98 -14.23 -27.43 2.50
C GLY A 98 -14.33 -26.52 3.74
N PRO A 99 -15.55 -26.07 4.07
CA PRO A 99 -15.83 -25.15 5.19
C PRO A 99 -15.48 -25.71 6.58
N ASP A 100 -15.15 -27.00 6.68
CA ASP A 100 -14.69 -27.65 7.92
C ASP A 100 -13.14 -27.60 8.09
N ALA A 101 -12.42 -26.96 7.16
CA ALA A 101 -10.96 -26.82 7.18
C ALA A 101 -10.47 -25.52 7.84
N ALA A 102 -11.39 -24.65 8.26
CA ALA A 102 -11.06 -23.44 9.00
C ALA A 102 -10.18 -23.76 10.22
N GLY A 103 -9.24 -22.87 10.52
CA GLY A 103 -8.53 -22.88 11.81
C GLY A 103 -9.52 -22.91 12.98
N ALA A 104 -9.02 -23.14 14.20
CA ALA A 104 -9.89 -23.04 15.38
C ALA A 104 -10.62 -21.68 15.38
N ASP A 105 -11.96 -21.69 15.56
CA ASP A 105 -12.83 -20.50 15.63
C ASP A 105 -12.04 -19.26 16.06
N ALA A 106 -11.88 -18.30 15.14
CA ALA A 106 -10.99 -17.18 15.33
C ALA A 106 -11.49 -16.25 16.46
N ASP A 107 -11.01 -16.53 17.67
CA ASP A 107 -10.94 -15.78 18.93
C ASP A 107 -12.19 -15.03 19.48
N ASP A 108 -12.39 -15.16 20.80
CA ASP A 108 -13.42 -14.43 21.58
C ASP A 108 -13.04 -12.95 21.80
N THR A 109 -11.81 -12.53 21.43
CA THR A 109 -11.30 -11.16 21.65
C THR A 109 -10.49 -10.64 20.44
N PRO A 110 -11.13 -10.02 19.43
CA PRO A 110 -10.41 -9.48 18.27
C PRO A 110 -9.49 -8.30 18.65
N PRO A 111 -8.51 -7.94 17.77
CA PRO A 111 -7.76 -6.69 17.89
C PRO A 111 -8.69 -5.50 18.12
N VAL A 112 -8.27 -4.57 19.00
CA VAL A 112 -9.14 -3.49 19.52
C VAL A 112 -9.69 -2.52 18.46
N PHE A 113 -9.08 -2.50 17.28
CA PHE A 113 -9.48 -1.66 16.15
C PHE A 113 -10.38 -2.39 15.13
N LEU A 114 -10.63 -3.70 15.31
CA LEU A 114 -11.75 -4.41 14.68
C LEU A 114 -13.05 -4.14 15.45
N ASP A 115 -13.39 -2.86 15.61
CA ASP A 115 -14.65 -2.44 16.21
C ASP A 115 -15.65 -2.01 15.13
N ASP A 116 -16.85 -1.60 15.53
CA ASP A 116 -17.89 -1.20 14.58
C ASP A 116 -17.97 0.31 14.35
N ARG A 117 -17.04 1.11 14.89
CA ARG A 117 -17.13 2.57 14.75
C ARG A 117 -16.89 2.99 13.31
N ILE A 118 -17.88 3.63 12.70
CA ILE A 118 -17.79 4.27 11.39
C ILE A 118 -18.12 5.75 11.58
N ILE A 119 -17.22 6.63 11.14
CA ILE A 119 -17.39 8.08 11.24
C ILE A 119 -17.02 8.69 9.90
N ALA A 120 -17.96 9.39 9.29
CA ALA A 120 -17.83 10.05 7.99
C ALA A 120 -17.19 9.18 6.88
N ALA A 121 -17.40 7.86 6.91
CA ALA A 121 -16.78 6.97 5.93
C ALA A 121 -17.47 7.04 4.58
N ASP A 122 -16.67 6.88 3.53
CA ASP A 122 -17.11 7.08 2.17
C ASP A 122 -17.94 5.88 1.63
N LEU A 123 -19.06 6.21 1.00
CA LEU A 123 -19.77 5.34 0.09
C LEU A 123 -19.21 5.56 -1.32
N TRP A 124 -18.70 4.51 -1.93
CA TRP A 124 -18.13 4.49 -3.28
C TRP A 124 -19.13 4.05 -4.35
N GLY A 125 -20.29 3.55 -3.93
CA GLY A 125 -21.36 3.14 -4.83
C GLY A 125 -22.74 3.21 -4.18
N PRO A 126 -23.81 3.28 -4.97
CA PRO A 126 -25.18 3.33 -4.46
C PRO A 126 -25.66 1.99 -3.89
N GLU A 127 -24.95 0.90 -4.16
CA GLU A 127 -25.27 -0.47 -3.73
C GLU A 127 -24.01 -1.11 -3.15
N LEU A 128 -24.20 -2.05 -2.22
CA LEU A 128 -23.12 -2.86 -1.66
C LEU A 128 -22.57 -3.80 -2.75
N ALA A 129 -21.26 -3.71 -3.00
CA ALA A 129 -20.56 -4.53 -3.99
C ALA A 129 -19.07 -4.70 -3.61
N ILE A 130 -18.45 -5.74 -4.17
CA ILE A 130 -17.00 -5.91 -4.17
C ILE A 130 -16.44 -5.22 -5.42
N LEU A 131 -15.51 -4.28 -5.22
CA LEU A 131 -14.82 -3.54 -6.27
C LEU A 131 -13.60 -4.31 -6.79
N SER A 132 -12.80 -4.88 -5.88
CA SER A 132 -11.64 -5.71 -6.23
C SER A 132 -11.36 -6.77 -5.16
N ALA A 133 -10.79 -7.89 -5.60
CA ALA A 133 -10.30 -8.97 -4.73
C ALA A 133 -9.16 -9.74 -5.42
N GLY A 134 -8.23 -9.01 -6.06
CA GLY A 134 -7.08 -9.59 -6.76
C GLY A 134 -5.88 -9.74 -5.82
N MET A 135 -5.13 -10.83 -5.96
CA MET A 135 -3.94 -11.08 -5.14
C MET A 135 -2.90 -9.98 -5.36
N GLY A 136 -2.39 -9.36 -4.29
CA GLY A 136 -1.39 -8.31 -4.37
C GLY A 136 0.03 -8.84 -4.50
N PHE A 137 0.37 -9.84 -3.67
CA PHE A 137 1.72 -10.41 -3.57
C PHE A 137 1.72 -11.79 -2.93
N ASP A 138 2.78 -12.55 -3.17
CA ASP A 138 2.95 -13.93 -2.73
C ASP A 138 4.07 -14.09 -1.69
N GLY A 139 3.85 -14.96 -0.70
CA GLY A 139 4.89 -15.61 0.08
C GLY A 139 5.70 -14.76 1.07
N VAL A 140 5.23 -13.59 1.50
CA VAL A 140 5.99 -12.67 2.39
C VAL A 140 5.29 -12.36 3.71
N ILE A 141 4.24 -13.10 4.09
CA ILE A 141 3.49 -12.90 5.33
C ILE A 141 3.59 -14.12 6.23
N GLY A 142 3.92 -13.93 7.50
CA GLY A 142 4.18 -15.05 8.43
C GLY A 142 5.65 -15.39 8.58
N LEU A 143 6.56 -14.51 8.15
CA LEU A 143 8.01 -14.71 8.24
C LEU A 143 8.47 -14.94 9.69
N PRO A 144 9.49 -15.78 9.94
CA PRO A 144 10.06 -15.97 11.29
C PRO A 144 10.81 -14.73 11.78
N ASP A 145 11.43 -14.00 10.85
CA ASP A 145 12.13 -12.73 11.05
C ASP A 145 12.16 -11.93 9.74
N THR A 146 12.70 -10.72 9.79
CA THR A 146 12.81 -9.83 8.62
C THR A 146 14.27 -9.57 8.25
N ASP A 147 15.16 -10.54 8.51
CA ASP A 147 16.55 -10.44 8.10
C ASP A 147 16.66 -10.61 6.57
N LEU A 148 17.72 -10.01 5.98
CA LEU A 148 17.97 -10.00 4.53
C LEU A 148 17.74 -11.36 3.86
N GLU A 149 18.31 -12.42 4.43
CA GLU A 149 18.26 -13.76 3.81
C GLU A 149 16.85 -14.36 3.86
N THR A 150 16.13 -14.18 4.97
CA THR A 150 14.74 -14.63 5.12
C THR A 150 13.84 -13.95 4.10
N VAL A 151 13.93 -12.63 4.00
CA VAL A 151 13.15 -11.83 3.03
C VAL A 151 13.51 -12.20 1.59
N ARG A 152 14.81 -12.37 1.30
CA ARG A 152 15.28 -12.76 -0.04
C ARG A 152 14.78 -14.13 -0.46
N VAL A 153 14.85 -15.13 0.43
CA VAL A 153 14.37 -16.50 0.15
C VAL A 153 12.85 -16.52 -0.01
N ALA A 154 12.14 -15.73 0.79
CA ALA A 154 10.70 -15.52 0.64
C ALA A 154 10.35 -14.83 -0.70
N GLY A 155 11.30 -14.22 -1.40
CA GLY A 155 11.08 -13.46 -2.64
C GLY A 155 10.58 -12.04 -2.42
N GLY A 156 10.83 -11.49 -1.23
CA GLY A 156 10.55 -10.09 -0.91
C GLY A 156 11.67 -9.12 -1.29
N SER A 157 11.43 -7.85 -0.99
CA SER A 157 12.33 -6.71 -1.14
C SER A 157 12.89 -6.29 0.21
N TYR A 158 14.15 -5.87 0.22
CA TYR A 158 14.86 -5.43 1.42
C TYR A 158 15.73 -4.24 1.04
N TYR A 159 15.61 -3.12 1.75
CA TYR A 159 16.35 -1.91 1.45
C TYR A 159 16.76 -1.18 2.73
N VAL A 160 18.01 -0.76 2.85
CA VAL A 160 18.49 0.05 3.98
C VAL A 160 18.74 1.47 3.46
N PRO A 161 17.80 2.40 3.63
CA PRO A 161 17.98 3.76 3.15
C PRO A 161 19.07 4.48 3.94
N GLU A 162 19.73 5.46 3.32
CA GLU A 162 20.81 6.23 3.97
C GLU A 162 20.35 6.96 5.25
N CYS A 163 19.05 7.27 5.33
CA CYS A 163 18.42 7.98 6.45
C CYS A 163 18.06 7.07 7.65
N ALA A 164 18.21 5.74 7.56
CA ALA A 164 17.89 4.82 8.66
C ALA A 164 18.94 3.71 8.85
N ASP A 165 19.06 3.22 10.09
CA ASP A 165 19.91 2.07 10.43
C ASP A 165 19.20 0.71 10.25
N ALA A 166 17.88 0.73 10.07
CA ALA A 166 17.05 -0.45 9.93
C ALA A 166 16.54 -0.58 8.48
N PRO A 167 16.36 -1.81 7.98
CA PRO A 167 15.81 -2.01 6.66
C PRO A 167 14.31 -1.72 6.61
N ILE A 168 13.86 -1.33 5.43
CA ILE A 168 12.48 -1.41 4.97
C ILE A 168 12.36 -2.72 4.21
N VAL A 169 11.33 -3.52 4.50
CA VAL A 169 11.14 -4.85 3.92
C VAL A 169 9.73 -5.01 3.39
N SER A 170 9.55 -5.83 2.35
CA SER A 170 8.23 -6.29 1.96
C SER A 170 7.88 -7.52 2.81
N GLY A 171 6.89 -7.39 3.69
CA GLY A 171 6.37 -8.51 4.44
C GLY A 171 6.23 -8.27 5.94
N ALA A 172 5.66 -9.27 6.61
CA ALA A 172 5.38 -9.21 8.04
C ALA A 172 5.70 -10.56 8.69
N THR A 173 6.14 -10.50 9.96
CA THR A 173 6.33 -11.72 10.75
C THR A 173 5.00 -12.27 11.24
N ALA A 174 4.94 -13.58 11.55
CA ALA A 174 3.75 -14.19 12.14
C ALA A 174 3.30 -13.46 13.42
N ALA A 175 4.24 -13.01 14.24
CA ALA A 175 3.95 -12.25 15.46
C ALA A 175 3.26 -10.89 15.19
N VAL A 176 3.54 -10.25 14.05
CA VAL A 176 2.86 -9.01 13.64
C VAL A 176 1.44 -9.34 13.18
N VAL A 177 1.26 -10.41 12.40
CA VAL A 177 -0.07 -10.82 11.92
C VAL A 177 -0.97 -11.18 13.10
N ASP A 178 -0.50 -12.03 14.03
CA ASP A 178 -1.24 -12.43 15.23
C ASP A 178 -1.64 -11.25 16.13
N ALA A 179 -0.87 -10.16 16.10
CA ALA A 179 -1.16 -8.98 16.89
C ALA A 179 -2.23 -8.07 16.26
N MET A 180 -2.37 -8.12 14.92
CA MET A 180 -3.11 -7.11 14.17
C MET A 180 -4.32 -7.64 13.41
N TYR A 181 -4.37 -8.94 13.14
CA TYR A 181 -5.41 -9.58 12.34
C TYR A 181 -6.16 -10.59 13.20
N ARG A 182 -7.39 -10.93 12.76
CA ARG A 182 -8.09 -12.08 13.28
C ARG A 182 -7.61 -13.32 12.52
N GLY A 183 -7.23 -14.38 13.25
CA GLY A 183 -6.59 -15.57 12.68
C GLY A 183 -5.07 -15.54 12.86
N THR A 184 -4.38 -16.50 12.26
CA THR A 184 -2.92 -16.66 12.37
C THR A 184 -2.38 -16.99 10.99
N ALA A 185 -1.31 -16.30 10.58
CA ALA A 185 -0.67 -16.60 9.30
C ALA A 185 0.01 -17.98 9.30
N ASP A 186 0.18 -18.58 8.12
CA ASP A 186 1.06 -19.74 8.02
C ASP A 186 2.51 -19.33 8.35
N ASP A 187 3.13 -20.05 9.29
CA ASP A 187 4.52 -19.90 9.71
C ASP A 187 5.43 -21.01 9.12
N SER A 188 4.87 -21.82 8.23
CA SER A 188 5.58 -22.81 7.43
C SER A 188 6.39 -22.14 6.30
N PRO A 189 7.35 -22.83 5.67
CA PRO A 189 8.23 -22.21 4.67
C PRO A 189 7.50 -21.72 3.41
N ASP A 190 6.21 -22.05 3.26
CA ASP A 190 5.30 -21.53 2.24
C ASP A 190 4.41 -20.48 2.93
N TYR A 191 5.00 -19.30 3.15
CA TYR A 191 4.37 -18.17 3.85
C TYR A 191 3.12 -17.68 3.13
N ASP A 192 2.24 -16.96 3.85
CA ASP A 192 1.00 -16.45 3.29
C ASP A 192 1.21 -15.40 2.18
N ASP A 193 0.28 -15.41 1.23
CA ASP A 193 0.06 -14.38 0.23
C ASP A 193 -0.80 -13.24 0.83
N GLY A 194 -0.77 -12.06 0.20
CA GLY A 194 -1.56 -10.90 0.63
C GLY A 194 -2.53 -10.39 -0.43
N LEU A 195 -3.76 -10.11 0.02
CA LEU A 195 -4.85 -9.70 -0.85
C LEU A 195 -5.78 -8.69 -0.15
N PRO A 196 -5.94 -7.48 -0.71
CA PRO A 196 -6.98 -6.52 -0.31
C PRO A 196 -8.32 -6.80 -1.01
N VAL A 197 -9.38 -6.91 -0.23
CA VAL A 197 -10.77 -7.00 -0.70
C VAL A 197 -11.45 -5.66 -0.49
N VAL A 198 -11.80 -4.99 -1.58
CA VAL A 198 -12.28 -3.61 -1.58
C VAL A 198 -13.78 -3.59 -1.85
N PHE A 199 -14.53 -2.84 -1.06
CA PHE A 199 -15.99 -2.76 -1.08
C PHE A 199 -16.49 -1.35 -1.31
N THR A 200 -17.70 -1.24 -1.86
CA THR A 200 -18.34 0.07 -2.05
C THR A 200 -18.71 0.75 -0.74
N TRP A 201 -19.01 -0.01 0.32
CA TRP A 201 -19.47 0.49 1.62
C TRP A 201 -18.50 0.06 2.73
N PRO A 202 -18.42 0.83 3.83
CA PRO A 202 -17.53 0.50 4.93
C PRO A 202 -18.02 -0.73 5.70
N VAL A 203 -17.09 -1.60 6.07
CA VAL A 203 -17.32 -2.83 6.82
C VAL A 203 -17.38 -2.57 8.33
N LEU A 204 -18.24 -3.30 9.03
CA LEU A 204 -18.27 -3.33 10.49
C LEU A 204 -17.16 -4.26 10.97
N GLY A 205 -16.09 -3.69 11.52
CA GLY A 205 -14.84 -4.40 11.79
C GLY A 205 -14.99 -5.60 12.71
N SER A 206 -15.93 -5.59 13.67
CA SER A 206 -16.11 -6.73 14.58
C SER A 206 -16.65 -7.98 13.88
N THR A 207 -17.23 -7.80 12.68
CA THR A 207 -17.82 -8.87 11.86
C THR A 207 -16.84 -9.44 10.83
N VAL A 208 -15.59 -8.97 10.78
CA VAL A 208 -14.58 -9.50 9.86
C VAL A 208 -14.02 -10.80 10.40
N HIS A 209 -14.27 -11.90 9.68
CA HIS A 209 -13.72 -13.23 9.92
C HIS A 209 -13.06 -13.79 8.66
N PRO A 210 -11.94 -14.54 8.77
CA PRO A 210 -11.35 -15.22 7.61
C PRO A 210 -12.37 -16.10 6.87
N GLU A 211 -13.25 -16.78 7.61
CA GLU A 211 -14.26 -17.70 7.09
C GLU A 211 -15.37 -17.03 6.25
N ASP A 212 -15.51 -15.71 6.32
CA ASP A 212 -16.42 -14.95 5.46
C ASP A 212 -16.03 -15.03 3.99
N PHE A 213 -14.74 -15.27 3.68
CA PHE A 213 -14.18 -15.14 2.34
C PHE A 213 -13.86 -16.52 1.75
N LEU A 214 -14.62 -16.92 0.73
CA LEU A 214 -14.32 -18.13 -0.06
C LEU A 214 -13.80 -17.76 -1.43
N PHE A 215 -12.51 -18.00 -1.66
CA PHE A 215 -11.89 -17.81 -2.96
C PHE A 215 -11.96 -19.10 -3.77
N THR A 216 -12.17 -18.96 -5.08
CA THR A 216 -11.92 -20.02 -6.07
C THR A 216 -10.76 -19.58 -6.96
N LEU A 217 -9.71 -20.39 -7.00
CA LEU A 217 -8.50 -20.13 -7.77
C LEU A 217 -8.66 -20.58 -9.22
N THR A 218 -7.78 -20.12 -10.11
CA THR A 218 -7.80 -20.47 -11.55
C THR A 218 -7.68 -21.97 -11.85
N ASN A 219 -7.06 -22.74 -10.96
CA ASN A 219 -6.98 -24.20 -11.04
C ASN A 219 -8.26 -24.92 -10.53
N GLY A 220 -9.22 -24.17 -9.99
CA GLY A 220 -10.49 -24.67 -9.44
C GLY A 220 -10.44 -25.05 -7.97
N ASP A 221 -9.30 -24.89 -7.30
CA ASP A 221 -9.20 -25.07 -5.85
C ASP A 221 -9.97 -23.96 -5.13
N GLN A 222 -10.51 -24.30 -3.96
CA GLN A 222 -11.21 -23.36 -3.09
C GLN A 222 -10.42 -23.17 -1.82
N VAL A 223 -10.17 -21.92 -1.45
CA VAL A 223 -9.34 -21.55 -0.31
C VAL A 223 -10.06 -20.53 0.55
N VAL A 224 -9.83 -20.63 1.86
CA VAL A 224 -10.27 -19.69 2.88
C VAL A 224 -9.00 -19.05 3.45
N PRO A 225 -8.97 -17.73 3.68
CA PRO A 225 -7.83 -17.08 4.31
C PRO A 225 -7.47 -17.67 5.68
N ASN A 226 -6.19 -17.57 6.03
CA ASN A 226 -5.66 -17.89 7.35
C ASN A 226 -5.89 -16.73 8.35
N SER A 227 -5.91 -15.50 7.86
CA SER A 227 -6.23 -14.31 8.67
C SER A 227 -6.89 -13.18 7.88
N ALA A 228 -7.61 -12.31 8.59
CA ALA A 228 -8.35 -11.18 8.03
C ALA A 228 -8.36 -9.98 8.99
N GLY A 229 -8.35 -8.77 8.45
CA GLY A 229 -8.33 -7.56 9.27
C GLY A 229 -8.44 -6.26 8.49
N LEU A 230 -8.36 -5.15 9.23
CA LEU A 230 -8.51 -3.80 8.68
C LEU A 230 -7.20 -3.02 8.66
N VAL A 231 -6.06 -3.59 9.02
CA VAL A 231 -4.78 -2.88 8.86
C VAL A 231 -4.33 -3.07 7.40
N PRO A 232 -3.91 -2.02 6.69
CA PRO A 232 -3.75 -0.62 7.11
C PRO A 232 -5.00 0.29 7.07
N ASN A 233 -6.12 -0.15 6.52
CA ASN A 233 -7.40 0.59 6.41
C ASN A 233 -8.20 0.74 7.73
N TRP A 234 -7.53 1.11 8.82
CA TRP A 234 -8.11 1.09 10.18
C TRP A 234 -8.86 2.38 10.54
N GLU A 235 -8.64 3.47 9.81
CA GLU A 235 -9.25 4.78 10.08
C GLU A 235 -10.78 4.72 9.93
N LEU A 236 -11.51 5.44 10.79
CA LEU A 236 -12.97 5.26 10.91
C LEU A 236 -13.76 5.76 9.70
N ASN A 237 -13.12 6.55 8.82
CA ASN A 237 -13.61 7.05 7.54
C ASN A 237 -13.24 6.16 6.34
N GLU A 238 -12.42 5.12 6.51
CA GLU A 238 -11.77 4.42 5.39
C GLU A 238 -11.95 2.90 5.35
N ARG A 239 -12.86 2.35 6.16
CA ARG A 239 -13.08 0.90 6.34
C ARG A 239 -13.73 0.19 5.15
N ASN A 240 -13.44 0.61 3.93
CA ASN A 240 -13.92 0.01 2.69
C ASN A 240 -13.07 -1.19 2.25
N THR A 241 -11.93 -1.42 2.89
CA THR A 241 -11.00 -2.49 2.49
C THR A 241 -10.70 -3.42 3.66
N VAL A 242 -10.85 -4.73 3.41
CA VAL A 242 -10.39 -5.79 4.31
C VAL A 242 -9.15 -6.42 3.69
N VAL A 243 -8.08 -6.57 4.46
CA VAL A 243 -6.88 -7.30 4.02
C VAL A 243 -6.94 -8.71 4.56
N VAL A 244 -6.73 -9.69 3.69
CA VAL A 244 -6.70 -11.11 4.01
C VAL A 244 -5.34 -11.72 3.64
N PHE A 245 -4.91 -12.69 4.44
CA PHE A 245 -3.68 -13.46 4.23
C PHE A 245 -3.98 -14.96 4.17
N GLY A 246 -3.33 -15.68 3.25
CA GLY A 246 -3.52 -17.11 3.03
C GLY A 246 -2.91 -17.60 1.72
N ASP A 247 -3.23 -18.82 1.32
CA ASP A 247 -2.75 -19.43 0.06
C ASP A 247 -3.61 -19.02 -1.14
N PHE A 248 -3.31 -17.88 -1.76
CA PHE A 248 -4.12 -17.34 -2.87
C PHE A 248 -3.54 -17.63 -4.25
N GLY A 249 -2.28 -18.02 -4.37
CA GLY A 249 -1.71 -18.27 -5.67
C GLY A 249 -0.21 -18.51 -5.68
N ASN A 250 0.42 -18.05 -6.75
CA ASN A 250 1.86 -18.03 -6.92
C ASN A 250 2.29 -16.85 -7.79
N ARG A 251 3.59 -16.73 -8.03
CA ARG A 251 4.17 -15.65 -8.83
C ARG A 251 3.97 -15.81 -10.35
N GLY A 252 3.13 -16.72 -10.81
CA GLY A 252 2.85 -16.91 -12.23
C GLY A 252 2.03 -15.76 -12.82
N ALA A 253 2.40 -15.26 -14.00
CA ALA A 253 1.60 -14.28 -14.72
C ALA A 253 0.41 -14.93 -15.44
N PRO A 254 -0.69 -14.18 -15.67
CA PRO A 254 -1.81 -14.66 -16.47
C PRO A 254 -1.39 -15.21 -17.84
N GLY A 255 -1.72 -16.48 -18.09
CA GLY A 255 -1.39 -17.18 -19.34
C GLY A 255 -0.17 -18.09 -19.27
N GLU A 256 0.63 -18.01 -18.21
CA GLU A 256 1.66 -19.01 -17.90
C GLU A 256 0.99 -20.32 -17.44
N ALA A 257 1.59 -21.47 -17.78
CA ALA A 257 0.95 -22.77 -17.63
C ALA A 257 0.62 -23.15 -16.18
N ASP A 258 1.46 -22.71 -15.25
CA ASP A 258 1.40 -23.05 -13.82
C ASP A 258 0.95 -21.85 -12.96
N ALA A 259 0.45 -20.77 -13.57
CA ALA A 259 -0.02 -19.60 -12.84
C ALA A 259 -1.33 -19.89 -12.09
N VAL A 260 -1.29 -19.74 -10.77
CA VAL A 260 -2.45 -19.87 -9.88
C VAL A 260 -2.70 -18.53 -9.21
N TYR A 261 -3.94 -18.07 -9.25
CA TYR A 261 -4.39 -16.83 -8.62
C TYR A 261 -5.91 -16.84 -8.45
N PRO A 262 -6.49 -15.89 -7.67
CA PRO A 262 -7.93 -15.79 -7.50
C PRO A 262 -8.66 -15.55 -8.82
N ALA A 263 -9.68 -16.37 -9.09
CA ALA A 263 -10.60 -16.19 -10.22
C ALA A 263 -11.98 -15.70 -9.75
N LYS A 264 -12.37 -16.04 -8.53
CA LYS A 264 -13.65 -15.67 -7.92
C LYS A 264 -13.51 -15.51 -6.41
N LEU A 265 -14.26 -14.56 -5.86
CA LEU A 265 -14.55 -14.45 -4.43
C LEU A 265 -16.06 -14.58 -4.20
N GLU A 266 -16.44 -15.27 -3.13
CA GLU A 266 -17.80 -15.30 -2.59
C GLU A 266 -17.74 -14.93 -1.10
N ILE A 267 -18.61 -14.02 -0.68
CA ILE A 267 -18.87 -13.79 0.74
C ILE A 267 -19.91 -14.82 1.20
N VAL A 268 -19.53 -15.72 2.10
CA VAL A 268 -20.34 -16.90 2.46
C VAL A 268 -21.09 -16.73 3.78
N ASP A 269 -22.12 -17.55 3.99
CA ASP A 269 -22.80 -17.67 5.28
C ASP A 269 -22.12 -18.79 6.08
N ASP A 270 -21.27 -18.39 7.02
CA ASP A 270 -20.54 -19.24 7.96
C ASP A 270 -21.19 -19.25 9.37
N GLY A 271 -22.25 -18.46 9.58
CA GLY A 271 -22.89 -18.24 10.87
C GLY A 271 -22.48 -16.94 11.57
N THR A 272 -21.49 -16.21 11.05
CA THR A 272 -20.93 -14.94 11.52
C THR A 272 -20.84 -13.93 10.37
N PRO A 273 -21.97 -13.55 9.74
CA PRO A 273 -21.95 -12.86 8.45
C PRO A 273 -21.18 -11.54 8.50
N LEU A 274 -20.29 -11.32 7.53
CA LEU A 274 -19.69 -10.01 7.23
C LEU A 274 -20.76 -8.93 7.02
N ARG A 275 -20.64 -7.80 7.73
CA ARG A 275 -21.64 -6.72 7.71
C ARG A 275 -21.04 -5.38 7.31
N PHE A 276 -21.89 -4.55 6.71
CA PHE A 276 -21.52 -3.25 6.18
C PHE A 276 -22.48 -2.19 6.67
N LEU A 277 -22.01 -0.94 6.77
CA LEU A 277 -22.88 0.20 7.03
C LEU A 277 -23.22 0.90 5.71
N GLY A 278 -24.48 0.81 5.30
CA GLY A 278 -25.03 1.50 4.14
C GLY A 278 -25.84 2.76 4.51
N PRO A 279 -26.38 3.47 3.51
CA PRO A 279 -27.18 4.69 3.71
C PRO A 279 -28.47 4.46 4.48
N ASP A 280 -29.06 3.26 4.38
CA ASP A 280 -30.30 2.88 5.05
C ASP A 280 -30.07 2.05 6.34
N GLY A 281 -28.82 1.94 6.77
CA GLY A 281 -28.39 1.13 7.91
C GLY A 281 -27.55 -0.07 7.50
N GLU A 282 -27.44 -1.03 8.41
CA GLU A 282 -26.52 -2.15 8.25
C GLU A 282 -27.04 -3.20 7.26
N GLU A 283 -26.16 -3.71 6.40
CA GLU A 283 -26.45 -4.75 5.39
C GLU A 283 -25.49 -5.94 5.54
N SER A 284 -25.93 -7.13 5.12
CA SER A 284 -25.10 -8.34 5.09
C SER A 284 -24.41 -8.48 3.75
N GLY A 285 -23.12 -8.83 3.76
CA GLY A 285 -22.37 -9.14 2.54
C GLY A 285 -22.62 -10.55 1.99
N VAL A 286 -23.33 -11.42 2.71
CA VAL A 286 -23.55 -12.81 2.29
C VAL A 286 -24.18 -12.87 0.90
N GLY A 287 -23.52 -13.62 0.00
CA GLY A 287 -23.92 -13.79 -1.39
C GLY A 287 -23.36 -12.75 -2.35
N LEU A 288 -22.58 -11.78 -1.88
CA LEU A 288 -21.74 -10.97 -2.77
C LEU A 288 -20.73 -11.87 -3.47
N THR A 289 -20.53 -11.61 -4.75
CA THR A 289 -19.56 -12.32 -5.57
C THR A 289 -18.75 -11.36 -6.40
N TRP A 290 -17.50 -11.69 -6.62
CA TRP A 290 -16.62 -10.99 -7.54
C TRP A 290 -15.91 -12.00 -8.44
N GLU A 291 -15.68 -11.62 -9.70
CA GLU A 291 -14.94 -12.41 -10.68
C GLU A 291 -13.88 -11.51 -11.32
N GLY A 292 -12.62 -11.97 -11.31
CA GLY A 292 -11.49 -11.25 -11.88
C GLY A 292 -10.74 -12.12 -12.88
N GLN A 293 -10.45 -11.58 -14.06
CA GLN A 293 -9.55 -12.24 -15.02
C GLN A 293 -8.15 -11.68 -14.86
N GLY A 294 -7.18 -12.57 -14.63
CA GLY A 294 -5.78 -12.17 -14.46
C GLY A 294 -5.51 -11.32 -13.20
N ALA A 295 -6.34 -11.48 -12.17
CA ALA A 295 -6.31 -10.66 -10.97
C ALA A 295 -5.20 -11.07 -9.98
N THR A 296 -3.96 -10.79 -10.40
CA THR A 296 -2.75 -11.04 -9.64
C THR A 296 -1.77 -9.90 -9.86
N GLY A 297 -1.07 -9.51 -8.79
CA GLY A 297 0.02 -8.55 -8.81
C GLY A 297 1.14 -8.93 -9.77
N TYR A 298 1.24 -10.20 -10.18
CA TYR A 298 2.23 -10.68 -11.15
C TYR A 298 1.77 -10.57 -12.61
N GLY A 299 0.57 -10.03 -12.86
CA GLY A 299 0.03 -9.73 -14.18
C GLY A 299 -0.26 -8.24 -14.41
N THR A 300 -0.67 -7.53 -13.37
CA THR A 300 -0.87 -6.08 -13.37
C THR A 300 -0.68 -5.55 -11.95
N GLY A 301 -0.05 -4.38 -11.83
CA GLY A 301 0.03 -3.68 -10.54
C GLY A 301 -1.31 -3.11 -10.08
N PRO A 302 -1.32 -2.36 -8.98
CA PRO A 302 -2.54 -1.83 -8.39
C PRO A 302 -3.16 -0.76 -9.29
N GLN A 303 -4.47 -0.58 -9.15
CA GLN A 303 -5.29 0.35 -9.94
C GLN A 303 -6.21 1.19 -9.04
N LEU A 304 -6.76 2.26 -9.59
CA LEU A 304 -7.88 2.97 -8.98
C LEU A 304 -9.15 2.14 -9.17
N VAL A 305 -9.98 2.10 -8.12
CA VAL A 305 -11.33 1.49 -8.14
C VAL A 305 -12.42 2.47 -7.71
N GLY A 306 -12.03 3.71 -7.43
CA GLY A 306 -12.93 4.82 -7.19
C GLY A 306 -12.18 6.14 -7.05
N ALA A 307 -12.82 7.23 -7.46
CA ALA A 307 -12.39 8.59 -7.12
C ALA A 307 -13.62 9.43 -6.75
N LYS A 308 -13.54 10.19 -5.66
CA LYS A 308 -14.67 10.99 -5.16
C LYS A 308 -14.23 12.36 -4.67
N LEU A 309 -14.93 13.40 -5.12
CA LEU A 309 -14.67 14.79 -4.74
C LEU A 309 -15.68 15.27 -3.72
N ASN A 310 -15.21 15.64 -2.54
CA ASN A 310 -15.98 16.26 -1.46
C ASN A 310 -15.45 17.65 -1.13
N HIS A 311 -16.22 18.41 -0.36
CA HIS A 311 -15.66 19.51 0.41
C HIS A 311 -14.82 18.94 1.57
N VAL A 312 -13.71 19.61 1.88
CA VAL A 312 -12.87 19.31 3.07
C VAL A 312 -13.67 19.43 4.37
N GLY A 313 -14.45 20.52 4.50
CA GLY A 313 -15.22 20.80 5.72
C GLY A 313 -14.40 21.57 6.77
N ASP A 314 -14.71 21.36 8.05
CA ASP A 314 -14.13 22.14 9.16
C ASP A 314 -13.21 21.30 10.08
N ALA A 315 -13.13 19.98 9.88
CA ALA A 315 -12.33 19.04 10.67
C ALA A 315 -12.13 17.70 9.93
N PRO A 316 -11.04 16.95 10.21
CA PRO A 316 -10.79 15.63 9.63
C PRO A 316 -11.68 14.57 10.30
N ALA A 317 -12.94 14.49 9.85
CA ALA A 317 -13.92 13.63 10.47
C ALA A 317 -13.65 12.15 10.17
N GLY A 318 -13.47 11.36 11.22
CA GLY A 318 -13.26 9.92 11.13
C GLY A 318 -11.81 9.49 11.18
N GLU A 319 -10.88 10.43 11.17
CA GLU A 319 -9.46 10.10 11.21
C GLU A 319 -9.02 9.63 12.59
N GLY A 320 -8.09 8.70 12.58
CA GLY A 320 -7.73 7.91 13.75
C GLY A 320 -8.65 6.72 13.97
N GLY A 321 -8.66 6.21 15.21
CA GLY A 321 -9.47 5.05 15.59
C GLY A 321 -8.66 3.95 16.28
N ALA A 322 -7.35 3.93 16.06
CA ALA A 322 -6.41 2.96 16.61
C ALA A 322 -5.19 3.65 17.25
N PRO A 323 -5.21 3.94 18.56
CA PRO A 323 -4.17 4.72 19.26
C PRO A 323 -2.73 4.21 19.15
N VAL A 324 -2.53 2.97 18.69
CA VAL A 324 -1.20 2.39 18.43
C VAL A 324 -0.57 2.98 17.15
N PHE A 325 -1.37 3.20 16.11
CA PHE A 325 -0.94 3.73 14.82
C PHE A 325 -0.87 5.26 14.83
N GLU A 326 -1.83 5.91 15.51
CA GLU A 326 -1.95 7.37 15.59
C GLU A 326 -0.68 8.08 16.08
N ARG A 327 0.16 7.41 16.89
CA ARG A 327 1.38 8.04 17.42
C ARG A 327 2.49 8.20 16.38
N ALA A 328 2.48 7.39 15.34
CA ALA A 328 3.53 7.29 14.35
C ALA A 328 3.14 7.97 13.04
N LEU A 329 1.87 7.81 12.66
CA LEU A 329 1.38 8.13 11.32
C LEU A 329 0.55 9.41 11.29
N LEU A 330 -0.08 9.78 12.42
CA LEU A 330 -0.94 10.96 12.49
C LEU A 330 -0.23 12.17 13.13
N PRO A 331 -0.69 13.40 12.82
CA PRO A 331 -1.74 13.72 11.85
C PRO A 331 -1.20 13.69 10.40
N ASN A 332 -2.00 13.16 9.49
CA ASN A 332 -1.73 13.00 8.04
C ASN A 332 -2.84 13.66 7.18
N ASP A 333 -3.76 14.39 7.81
CA ASP A 333 -4.94 14.99 7.19
C ASP A 333 -4.66 16.34 6.50
N GLU A 334 -5.61 16.80 5.68
CA GLU A 334 -5.48 18.06 4.94
C GLU A 334 -5.26 19.31 5.82
N PHE A 335 -5.77 19.33 7.06
CA PHE A 335 -5.58 20.45 7.97
C PHE A 335 -4.16 20.46 8.53
N ALA A 336 -3.59 19.30 8.81
CA ALA A 336 -2.22 19.18 9.30
C ALA A 336 -1.19 19.54 8.22
N LEU A 337 -1.38 19.06 6.98
CA LEU A 337 -0.43 19.32 5.90
C LEU A 337 -0.56 20.71 5.27
N TYR A 338 -1.79 21.20 5.08
CA TYR A 338 -2.05 22.38 4.26
C TYR A 338 -2.83 23.49 4.98
N GLY A 339 -3.25 23.27 6.22
CA GLY A 339 -4.16 24.17 6.93
C GLY A 339 -5.61 24.08 6.44
N GLY A 340 -5.92 23.04 5.67
CA GLY A 340 -7.22 22.73 5.08
C GLY A 340 -7.15 22.70 3.55
N GLY A 341 -8.27 22.99 2.93
CA GLY A 341 -8.45 23.09 1.49
C GLY A 341 -9.92 23.40 1.21
N ASP A 342 -10.28 23.65 -0.05
CA ASP A 342 -11.69 23.81 -0.42
C ASP A 342 -12.34 22.47 -0.76
N PHE A 343 -11.55 21.56 -1.36
CA PHE A 343 -12.00 20.25 -1.84
C PHE A 343 -10.98 19.15 -1.55
N ARG A 344 -11.51 17.95 -1.30
CA ARG A 344 -10.77 16.72 -1.11
C ARG A 344 -11.20 15.74 -2.18
N LEU A 345 -10.25 15.34 -3.03
CA LEU A 345 -10.45 14.31 -4.03
C LEU A 345 -9.83 13.02 -3.53
N ARG A 346 -10.65 12.19 -2.89
CA ARG A 346 -10.22 10.91 -2.35
C ARG A 346 -10.19 9.85 -3.43
N MET A 347 -9.12 9.10 -3.48
CA MET A 347 -8.93 7.94 -4.36
C MET A 347 -9.10 6.67 -3.53
N LEU A 348 -9.71 5.64 -4.11
CA LEU A 348 -9.73 4.28 -3.57
C LEU A 348 -8.97 3.37 -4.52
N THR A 349 -8.07 2.57 -3.97
CA THR A 349 -7.14 1.73 -4.73
C THR A 349 -7.47 0.26 -4.56
N SER A 350 -7.17 -0.55 -5.58
CA SER A 350 -7.36 -2.00 -5.55
C SER A 350 -6.34 -2.72 -4.65
N GLY A 351 -5.35 -2.00 -4.14
CA GLY A 351 -4.22 -2.47 -3.35
C GLY A 351 -3.25 -1.31 -3.08
N GLY A 352 -2.25 -1.52 -2.22
CA GLY A 352 -1.39 -0.43 -1.74
C GLY A 352 -0.71 0.32 -2.90
N PHE A 353 -0.66 1.64 -2.84
CA PHE A 353 -0.09 2.52 -3.86
C PHE A 353 1.25 3.08 -3.37
N THR A 354 2.32 2.30 -3.50
CA THR A 354 3.65 2.70 -3.04
C THR A 354 4.64 2.85 -4.21
N PRO A 355 5.59 3.80 -4.21
CA PRO A 355 6.50 4.01 -5.34
C PRO A 355 7.34 2.80 -5.75
N THR A 356 7.68 1.90 -4.82
CA THR A 356 8.52 0.73 -5.11
C THR A 356 8.00 -0.58 -4.54
N GLY A 357 6.85 -0.58 -3.87
CA GLY A 357 6.33 -1.74 -3.14
C GLY A 357 6.79 -1.81 -1.67
N ILE A 358 7.65 -0.91 -1.22
CA ILE A 358 8.13 -0.84 0.18
C ILE A 358 8.42 0.57 0.69
N THR A 359 8.77 1.54 -0.17
CA THR A 359 8.97 2.94 0.25
C THR A 359 7.65 3.70 0.26
N GLY A 360 7.50 4.68 1.14
CA GLY A 360 6.27 5.48 1.23
C GLY A 360 6.10 6.49 0.08
N LEU A 361 4.86 6.74 -0.31
CA LEU A 361 4.44 7.88 -1.12
C LEU A 361 4.47 9.14 -0.24
N THR A 362 5.06 10.22 -0.74
CA THR A 362 5.20 11.47 0.03
C THR A 362 4.13 12.50 -0.37
N PRO A 363 3.78 13.44 0.52
CA PRO A 363 2.81 14.49 0.23
C PRO A 363 3.12 15.38 -0.99
N ASP A 364 4.38 15.45 -1.41
CA ASP A 364 4.84 16.18 -2.59
C ASP A 364 4.97 15.30 -3.85
N ALA A 365 4.62 14.02 -3.79
CA ALA A 365 4.76 13.08 -4.89
C ALA A 365 3.69 13.21 -6.00
N TYR A 366 2.70 14.10 -5.83
CA TYR A 366 1.59 14.30 -6.77
C TYR A 366 2.04 14.38 -8.24
N GLU A 367 3.02 15.25 -8.52
CA GLU A 367 3.46 15.57 -9.89
C GLU A 367 4.13 14.39 -10.61
N HIS A 368 4.58 13.40 -9.85
CA HIS A 368 5.25 12.21 -10.37
C HIS A 368 4.30 11.05 -10.62
N HIS A 369 3.11 11.04 -10.04
CA HIS A 369 2.22 9.87 -10.08
C HIS A 369 0.82 10.17 -10.60
N PHE A 370 0.30 11.39 -10.43
CA PHE A 370 -1.10 11.71 -10.67
C PHE A 370 -1.31 12.92 -11.57
N ARG A 371 -2.47 12.95 -12.22
CA ARG A 371 -3.03 14.16 -12.85
C ARG A 371 -4.53 14.24 -12.62
N VAL A 372 -5.06 15.45 -12.47
CA VAL A 372 -6.51 15.67 -12.42
C VAL A 372 -6.99 16.29 -13.73
N HIS A 373 -8.05 15.73 -14.30
CA HIS A 373 -8.65 16.20 -15.55
C HIS A 373 -9.85 17.08 -15.24
N ALA A 374 -9.83 18.31 -15.75
CA ALA A 374 -10.96 19.24 -15.67
C ALA A 374 -11.36 19.76 -17.04
N THR A 375 -12.60 20.21 -17.18
CA THR A 375 -13.11 20.78 -18.43
C THR A 375 -12.85 22.28 -18.47
N ALA A 376 -12.33 22.83 -19.57
CA ALA A 376 -12.21 24.26 -19.83
C ALA A 376 -13.55 24.89 -20.28
N GLU A 377 -13.63 26.23 -20.26
CA GLU A 377 -14.80 26.99 -20.76
C GLU A 377 -15.19 26.68 -22.22
N ASP A 378 -14.23 26.27 -23.06
CA ASP A 378 -14.48 25.89 -24.45
C ASP A 378 -14.79 24.39 -24.64
N GLY A 379 -14.83 23.63 -23.55
CA GLY A 379 -15.08 22.19 -23.53
C GLY A 379 -13.85 21.30 -23.75
N SER A 380 -12.65 21.88 -23.90
CA SER A 380 -11.40 21.10 -23.95
C SER A 380 -10.97 20.61 -22.56
N THR A 381 -10.06 19.63 -22.50
CA THR A 381 -9.50 19.14 -21.24
C THR A 381 -8.33 20.01 -20.78
N VAL A 382 -8.32 20.38 -19.51
CA VAL A 382 -7.19 20.95 -18.78
C VAL A 382 -6.64 19.86 -17.87
N LEU A 383 -5.33 19.62 -17.96
CA LEU A 383 -4.62 18.73 -17.06
C LEU A 383 -4.03 19.58 -15.93
N LEU A 384 -4.50 19.32 -14.71
CA LEU A 384 -3.86 19.77 -13.49
C LEU A 384 -2.77 18.73 -13.23
N SER A 385 -1.51 19.10 -13.41
CA SER A 385 -0.37 18.18 -13.35
C SER A 385 0.72 18.63 -12.39
N GLU A 386 0.65 19.87 -11.91
CA GLU A 386 1.61 20.51 -11.01
C GLU A 386 0.86 21.00 -9.77
N SER A 387 1.51 20.83 -8.62
CA SER A 387 1.07 21.39 -7.35
C SER A 387 1.38 22.89 -7.28
N GLY A 388 0.59 23.64 -6.53
CA GLY A 388 0.79 25.08 -6.32
C GLY A 388 0.50 25.99 -7.53
N VAL A 389 0.04 25.43 -8.66
CA VAL A 389 -0.29 26.17 -9.89
C VAL A 389 -1.79 26.45 -9.99
N ASP A 390 -2.15 27.70 -10.34
CA ASP A 390 -3.53 28.10 -10.62
C ASP A 390 -3.94 27.72 -12.06
N TYR A 391 -4.83 26.75 -12.19
CA TYR A 391 -5.41 26.32 -13.47
C TYR A 391 -6.74 27.01 -13.73
N ARG A 392 -6.91 27.59 -14.93
CA ARG A 392 -8.22 28.10 -15.37
C ARG A 392 -9.01 26.96 -16.01
N VAL A 393 -10.17 26.69 -15.44
CA VAL A 393 -11.11 25.66 -15.91
C VAL A 393 -12.50 26.28 -16.05
N ALA A 394 -13.48 25.51 -16.52
CA ALA A 394 -14.86 25.97 -16.60
C ALA A 394 -15.36 26.33 -15.21
N GLY A 395 -15.89 27.54 -15.04
CA GLY A 395 -16.45 27.98 -13.77
C GLY A 395 -15.47 28.68 -12.82
N GLY A 396 -14.16 28.73 -13.12
CA GLY A 396 -13.21 29.48 -12.29
C GLY A 396 -11.77 28.94 -12.32
N THR A 397 -11.13 28.94 -11.15
CA THR A 397 -9.77 28.46 -10.96
C THR A 397 -9.73 27.30 -9.97
N LEU A 398 -8.83 26.35 -10.24
CA LEU A 398 -8.45 25.27 -9.32
C LEU A 398 -6.93 25.26 -9.13
N ARG A 399 -6.49 24.87 -7.94
CA ARG A 399 -5.08 24.66 -7.59
C ARG A 399 -4.96 23.39 -6.77
N VAL A 400 -4.06 22.49 -7.17
CA VAL A 400 -3.69 21.31 -6.37
C VAL A 400 -2.69 21.74 -5.30
N LEU A 401 -2.90 21.33 -4.05
CA LEU A 401 -1.97 21.59 -2.95
C LEU A 401 -0.95 20.47 -2.78
N GLY A 402 -1.36 19.21 -2.95
CA GLY A 402 -0.53 18.01 -2.85
C GLY A 402 -1.36 16.81 -2.40
N LEU A 403 -0.68 15.78 -1.89
CA LEU A 403 -1.30 14.57 -1.36
C LEU A 403 -1.47 14.63 0.17
N ALA A 404 -2.57 14.09 0.69
CA ALA A 404 -2.82 13.85 2.11
C ALA A 404 -3.29 12.40 2.31
N ASP A 405 -3.61 12.00 3.54
CA ASP A 405 -3.98 10.61 3.88
C ASP A 405 -2.79 9.66 3.60
N LEU A 406 -1.64 10.03 4.18
CA LEU A 406 -0.38 9.31 4.00
C LEU A 406 0.40 9.25 5.32
N GLY A 407 0.92 10.38 5.79
CA GLY A 407 1.77 10.41 6.98
C GLY A 407 2.01 11.82 7.47
N GLN A 408 2.88 11.95 8.46
CA GLN A 408 3.07 13.21 9.16
C GLN A 408 3.61 14.33 8.25
N PRO A 409 3.23 15.60 8.50
CA PRO A 409 3.75 16.72 7.74
C PRO A 409 5.26 16.91 7.94
N LEU A 410 5.91 17.48 6.93
CA LEU A 410 7.32 17.88 6.98
C LEU A 410 7.62 18.74 8.21
N GLY A 411 8.58 18.34 9.02
CA GLY A 411 8.93 19.02 10.28
C GLY A 411 9.07 18.03 11.44
N ASP A 412 9.51 18.52 12.61
CA ASP A 412 9.64 17.71 13.84
C ASP A 412 10.39 16.37 13.70
N GLY A 413 11.32 16.29 12.74
CA GLY A 413 12.11 15.09 12.44
C GLY A 413 11.64 14.29 11.23
N VAL A 414 10.47 14.62 10.68
CA VAL A 414 9.93 14.07 9.44
C VAL A 414 10.58 14.75 8.23
N VAL A 415 11.05 13.93 7.30
CA VAL A 415 11.61 14.32 6.00
C VAL A 415 10.91 13.47 4.94
N TYR A 416 10.63 14.07 3.79
CA TYR A 416 10.09 13.38 2.63
C TYR A 416 11.25 12.80 1.82
N ASP A 417 11.81 11.71 2.33
CA ASP A 417 12.83 10.88 1.69
C ASP A 417 12.41 9.40 1.79
N ASP A 418 13.30 8.47 1.42
CA ASP A 418 12.99 7.04 1.45
C ASP A 418 12.59 6.51 2.84
N CYS A 419 12.88 7.25 3.92
CA CYS A 419 12.47 6.90 5.29
C CYS A 419 11.12 7.46 5.70
N TYR A 420 10.42 8.16 4.80
CA TYR A 420 9.09 8.66 5.07
C TYR A 420 8.15 7.49 5.39
N ALA A 421 7.52 7.56 6.56
CA ALA A 421 6.56 6.58 7.02
C ALA A 421 5.16 7.02 6.64
N GLU A 422 4.60 6.37 5.62
CA GLU A 422 3.17 6.46 5.31
C GLU A 422 2.36 5.39 6.07
N ASP A 423 1.05 5.58 6.15
CA ASP A 423 0.04 4.69 6.75
C ASP A 423 -0.29 3.48 5.87
N VAL A 424 0.12 3.52 4.60
CA VAL A 424 0.09 2.47 3.56
C VAL A 424 -1.31 1.95 3.22
N ASP A 425 -2.36 2.72 3.50
CA ASP A 425 -3.72 2.26 3.26
C ASP A 425 -4.19 2.39 1.79
N ASN A 426 -5.45 2.03 1.55
CA ASN A 426 -6.00 1.98 0.21
C ASN A 426 -6.70 3.28 -0.22
N GLN A 427 -6.60 4.34 0.56
CA GLN A 427 -7.13 5.66 0.28
C GLN A 427 -6.02 6.70 0.28
N ILE A 428 -6.10 7.62 -0.69
CA ILE A 428 -5.12 8.70 -0.85
C ILE A 428 -5.91 9.93 -1.26
N ASP A 429 -5.62 11.06 -0.62
CA ASP A 429 -6.30 12.31 -0.89
C ASP A 429 -5.48 13.25 -1.76
N ILE A 430 -6.09 13.82 -2.80
CA ILE A 430 -5.57 15.01 -3.50
C ILE A 430 -6.32 16.22 -2.95
N ILE A 431 -5.59 17.17 -2.36
CA ILE A 431 -6.19 18.38 -1.79
C ILE A 431 -6.19 19.51 -2.81
N LEU A 432 -7.33 20.18 -2.97
CA LEU A 432 -7.51 21.27 -3.92
C LEU A 432 -8.09 22.53 -3.27
N GLU A 433 -7.71 23.68 -3.81
CA GLU A 433 -8.34 24.98 -3.56
C GLU A 433 -8.92 25.55 -4.85
N GLY A 434 -9.95 26.38 -4.72
CA GLY A 434 -10.52 27.11 -5.84
C GLY A 434 -12.02 27.38 -5.76
N ASP A 435 -12.62 27.61 -6.92
CA ASP A 435 -14.05 27.92 -7.01
C ASP A 435 -14.91 26.64 -7.04
N ASP A 436 -16.05 26.64 -6.34
CA ASP A 436 -17.02 25.51 -6.35
C ASP A 436 -17.47 25.13 -7.77
N ALA A 437 -17.74 26.13 -8.62
CA ALA A 437 -18.11 25.89 -10.00
C ALA A 437 -16.96 25.29 -10.82
N ALA A 438 -15.70 25.60 -10.46
CA ALA A 438 -14.51 25.04 -11.08
C ALA A 438 -14.29 23.58 -10.65
N ALA A 439 -14.49 23.27 -9.38
CA ALA A 439 -14.41 21.90 -8.84
C ALA A 439 -15.38 20.95 -9.55
N ARG A 440 -16.59 21.43 -9.88
CA ARG A 440 -17.59 20.69 -10.65
C ARG A 440 -17.20 20.39 -12.11
N SER A 441 -16.12 20.99 -12.60
CA SER A 441 -15.58 20.71 -13.94
C SER A 441 -14.60 19.53 -13.96
N ILE A 442 -14.17 19.03 -12.79
CA ILE A 442 -13.34 17.83 -12.67
C ILE A 442 -14.10 16.64 -13.23
N THR A 443 -13.38 15.77 -13.93
CA THR A 443 -13.95 14.60 -14.62
C THR A 443 -13.26 13.29 -14.24
N HIS A 444 -11.93 13.29 -14.15
CA HIS A 444 -11.14 12.08 -13.91
C HIS A 444 -9.91 12.38 -13.06
N VAL A 445 -9.43 11.36 -12.35
CA VAL A 445 -8.04 11.26 -11.90
C VAL A 445 -7.33 10.28 -12.82
N GLU A 446 -6.07 10.55 -13.11
CA GLU A 446 -5.25 9.73 -13.97
C GLU A 446 -3.97 9.31 -13.25
N VAL A 447 -3.62 8.03 -13.39
CA VAL A 447 -2.32 7.46 -13.01
C VAL A 447 -1.59 7.09 -14.31
N PRO A 448 -0.69 7.93 -14.83
CA PRO A 448 -0.14 7.70 -16.16
C PRO A 448 0.86 6.52 -16.23
N SER A 449 1.54 6.21 -15.13
CA SER A 449 2.49 5.10 -14.96
C SER A 449 3.56 4.97 -16.07
N SER A 450 3.89 6.06 -16.76
CA SER A 450 4.80 6.06 -17.90
C SER A 450 5.31 7.45 -18.27
N GLY A 451 6.40 7.49 -19.04
CA GLY A 451 7.02 8.75 -19.47
C GLY A 451 7.70 9.46 -18.30
N ASP A 452 7.27 10.69 -18.02
CA ASP A 452 7.75 11.48 -16.88
C ASP A 452 7.07 11.09 -15.56
N TYR A 453 6.08 10.18 -15.61
CA TYR A 453 5.36 9.67 -14.44
C TYR A 453 5.89 8.30 -14.03
N LEU A 454 6.06 8.12 -12.73
CA LEU A 454 6.54 6.90 -12.11
C LEU A 454 5.36 5.95 -11.81
N PRO A 455 5.52 4.63 -11.99
CA PRO A 455 4.52 3.67 -11.59
C PRO A 455 4.43 3.56 -10.07
N LEU A 456 3.35 2.93 -9.61
CA LEU A 456 3.10 2.53 -8.23
C LEU A 456 3.03 1.01 -8.16
N TYR A 457 3.24 0.44 -6.98
CA TYR A 457 3.29 -0.99 -6.75
C TYR A 457 2.53 -1.35 -5.48
N ASN A 458 1.91 -2.53 -5.53
CA ASN A 458 1.47 -3.25 -4.33
C ASN A 458 2.69 -3.54 -3.44
N PRO A 459 2.47 -3.88 -2.15
CA PRO A 459 3.50 -4.57 -1.39
C PRO A 459 3.99 -5.80 -2.18
N GLY A 460 5.28 -6.14 -2.09
CA GLY A 460 5.90 -7.16 -2.94
C GLY A 460 6.42 -6.63 -4.29
N GLY A 461 6.41 -5.31 -4.49
CA GLY A 461 7.14 -4.62 -5.56
C GLY A 461 8.67 -4.72 -5.39
N PRO A 462 9.45 -4.26 -6.39
CA PRO A 462 10.89 -4.50 -6.50
C PRO A 462 11.77 -3.84 -5.45
N GLY A 463 11.23 -2.86 -4.72
CA GLY A 463 12.05 -1.97 -3.89
C GLY A 463 13.03 -1.12 -4.71
N PRO A 464 13.80 -0.24 -4.05
CA PRO A 464 14.87 0.50 -4.70
C PRO A 464 16.04 -0.39 -5.18
N GLU A 465 16.27 -1.52 -4.50
CA GLU A 465 17.39 -2.44 -4.73
C GLU A 465 16.90 -3.89 -4.93
N PRO A 466 16.31 -4.21 -6.11
CA PRO A 466 15.74 -5.54 -6.35
C PRO A 466 16.81 -6.64 -6.38
N PHE A 467 16.49 -7.80 -5.82
CA PHE A 467 17.33 -9.00 -5.89
C PHE A 467 17.30 -9.62 -7.30
N PRO A 468 18.46 -9.99 -7.86
CA PRO A 468 18.50 -10.71 -9.13
C PRO A 468 17.72 -12.03 -9.07
N GLY A 469 16.89 -12.27 -10.07
CA GLY A 469 16.14 -13.53 -10.22
C GLY A 469 14.85 -13.62 -9.42
N VAL A 470 14.52 -12.61 -8.59
CA VAL A 470 13.22 -12.52 -7.92
C VAL A 470 12.20 -11.89 -8.87
N ARG A 471 11.01 -12.47 -8.92
CA ARG A 471 9.87 -11.87 -9.61
C ARG A 471 9.04 -11.07 -8.60
N TYR A 472 8.91 -9.78 -8.87
CA TYR A 472 8.14 -8.85 -8.04
C TYR A 472 6.76 -8.61 -8.64
N SER A 473 5.88 -7.98 -7.87
CA SER A 473 4.62 -7.47 -8.42
C SER A 473 4.90 -6.46 -9.54
N GLU A 474 4.07 -6.48 -10.57
CA GLU A 474 4.12 -5.58 -11.71
C GLU A 474 3.78 -4.14 -11.30
N PRO A 475 4.28 -3.14 -12.04
CA PRO A 475 3.88 -1.75 -11.86
C PRO A 475 2.40 -1.55 -12.18
N SER A 476 1.83 -0.50 -11.58
CA SER A 476 0.50 0.01 -11.93
C SER A 476 0.42 0.25 -13.44
N PRO A 477 -0.69 -0.12 -14.09
CA PRO A 477 -0.91 0.22 -15.49
C PRO A 477 -1.25 1.72 -15.64
N TYR A 478 -1.46 2.14 -16.88
CA TYR A 478 -2.18 3.38 -17.14
C TYR A 478 -3.60 3.27 -16.57
N ASP A 479 -4.03 4.27 -15.82
CA ASP A 479 -5.37 4.33 -15.25
C ASP A 479 -6.01 5.71 -15.42
N LEU A 480 -7.32 5.74 -15.66
CA LEU A 480 -8.12 6.95 -15.82
C LEU A 480 -9.48 6.73 -15.16
N GLU A 481 -9.56 7.07 -13.88
CA GLU A 481 -10.71 6.82 -13.02
C GLU A 481 -11.68 8.01 -13.05
N PRO A 482 -12.96 7.80 -13.37
CA PRO A 482 -13.96 8.87 -13.30
C PRO A 482 -14.17 9.35 -11.87
N VAL A 483 -14.37 10.67 -11.73
CA VAL A 483 -14.61 11.29 -10.41
C VAL A 483 -16.11 11.42 -10.14
N VAL A 484 -16.54 10.88 -9.01
CA VAL A 484 -17.86 11.16 -8.44
C VAL A 484 -17.85 12.53 -7.78
N ILE A 485 -18.64 13.46 -8.29
CA ILE A 485 -18.79 14.81 -7.71
C ILE A 485 -19.81 14.76 -6.56
N ALA A 486 -19.31 14.72 -5.34
CA ALA A 486 -20.06 14.59 -4.08
C ALA A 486 -20.02 15.88 -3.24
N LEU A 487 -20.22 17.03 -3.91
CA LEU A 487 -20.23 18.36 -3.28
C LEU A 487 -21.58 18.71 -2.66
N ASP A 488 -22.69 18.23 -3.25
CA ASP A 488 -24.05 18.51 -2.76
C ASP A 488 -24.54 17.48 -1.72
N ASP A 489 -24.03 16.26 -1.81
CA ASP A 489 -24.22 15.16 -0.88
C ASP A 489 -22.86 14.47 -0.74
N PRO A 490 -22.26 14.42 0.46
CA PRO A 490 -20.92 13.88 0.62
C PRO A 490 -20.84 12.36 0.35
N LEU A 491 -21.98 11.67 0.30
CA LEU A 491 -22.05 10.21 0.17
C LEU A 491 -21.23 9.53 1.28
N ARG A 492 -21.51 9.91 2.53
CA ARG A 492 -20.83 9.41 3.72
C ARG A 492 -21.81 8.85 4.74
N VAL A 493 -21.36 7.87 5.53
CA VAL A 493 -22.15 7.24 6.59
C VAL A 493 -21.44 7.33 7.94
N SER A 494 -22.22 7.25 9.02
CA SER A 494 -21.69 7.19 10.38
C SER A 494 -22.67 6.44 11.28
N ASN A 495 -22.15 5.63 12.19
CA ASN A 495 -22.93 5.01 13.27
C ASN A 495 -22.49 5.46 14.66
N ALA A 496 -21.38 6.21 14.74
CA ALA A 496 -20.91 6.91 15.90
C ALA A 496 -21.06 8.43 15.69
N PRO A 497 -21.37 9.19 16.76
CA PRO A 497 -21.57 10.64 16.70
C PRO A 497 -20.28 11.43 16.53
#